data_AF-A0AAD1T1U5-F1
#
_entry.id   AF-A0AAD1T1U5-F1
#
_cell.length_a   1.000
_cell.length_b   1.000
_cell.length_c   1.000
_cell.angle_alpha   90.00
_cell.angle_beta   90.00
_cell.angle_gamma   90.00
#
_symmetry.space_group_name_H-M   'P 1'
#
loop_
_entity.id
_entity.type
_entity.pdbx_description
1 polymer ?
#
loop_
_entity_poly.entity_id
_entity_poly.type
_entity_poly.pdbx_seq_one_letter_code
_entity_poly.pdbx_strand_id
1 'polypeptide(L)'
;MPFGRDWETLHALRDTPKGKLVYGTEENLLEELQLSEASWILPSYCAQVLDNVLQHTELDTAPISGLSFHNVDLSSQMSSPSTADPPVLTSSAPSESRSEETFHDDKESTEVQDESSFNSWSTTAMEVESSLRMYENSRTLKVKDELRKRQEFMEMMSKSFAEKAAEQFKRYEEKMELKRRQEIHQLQEQMEKDHKEAMEKEEKLKEEHRHRATLLSLKLREVEQQRQQELERVRQEEGRDRTRRLCSLQQEALQLIQQIEVDYKQQESLRLDLSAYSHRGNQICGILSNIVRSSSERGYPTQDDVSMGESSVQEMKALVSNMQRDMAAAEERRKAEEAAAREKQKESEVQQQAKSQPQDVSKQTQDRGQTRKEGLQENAAKSTVQRYRQLQSICDQSLKSFSELSTCKDSKTKSLKAELQKAVTIPVSQISTISGSQLREIFDKINNVLLGKQITSGRQAVSVSQHPQALEFVYYKLAEKFVKQGEEEVASHFEAAFPIAAVASGIWELHPRVGDLLLAHLHKKCPYSVPFYPAYKEGTPFEDYQSVAFIGCLDTRWMIPW
;
A
#
# COMPACT_ATOMS: atom_id res chain seq x y z
N MET A 1 -6.03 42.56 -3.23
CA MET A 1 -7.34 41.98 -2.83
C MET A 1 -7.04 40.60 -2.25
N PRO A 2 -7.23 40.35 -0.95
CA PRO A 2 -6.97 39.05 -0.37
C PRO A 2 -8.13 38.13 -0.75
N PHE A 3 -7.84 37.06 -1.48
CA PHE A 3 -8.82 36.09 -1.92
C PHE A 3 -9.29 35.23 -0.73
N GLY A 4 -10.61 35.07 -0.63
CA GLY A 4 -11.30 34.38 0.45
C GLY A 4 -10.88 32.91 0.56
N ARG A 5 -10.93 32.42 1.80
CA ARG A 5 -10.82 31.00 2.11
C ARG A 5 -12.05 30.32 1.51
N ASP A 6 -11.86 29.45 0.51
CA ASP A 6 -12.94 28.62 -0.04
C ASP A 6 -13.26 27.46 0.93
N TRP A 7 -13.84 27.84 2.07
CA TRP A 7 -14.48 26.92 3.03
C TRP A 7 -15.63 26.15 2.41
N GLU A 8 -16.18 26.63 1.29
CA GLU A 8 -17.25 25.95 0.54
C GLU A 8 -16.82 24.57 0.02
N THR A 9 -15.55 24.41 -0.38
CA THR A 9 -15.05 23.12 -0.88
C THR A 9 -14.85 22.11 0.25
N LEU A 10 -14.35 22.57 1.41
CA LEU A 10 -14.20 21.71 2.59
C LEU A 10 -15.54 21.36 3.25
N HIS A 11 -16.50 22.30 3.26
CA HIS A 11 -17.87 22.01 3.69
C HIS A 11 -18.56 21.03 2.74
N ALA A 12 -18.42 21.23 1.42
CA ALA A 12 -18.96 20.30 0.43
C ALA A 12 -18.35 18.89 0.56
N LEU A 13 -17.05 18.79 0.88
CA LEU A 13 -16.38 17.52 1.16
C LEU A 13 -16.90 16.86 2.45
N ARG A 14 -17.10 17.63 3.53
CA ARG A 14 -17.70 17.16 4.80
C ARG A 14 -19.13 16.63 4.62
N ASP A 15 -19.89 17.22 3.70
CA ASP A 15 -21.30 16.85 3.46
C ASP A 15 -21.47 15.66 2.50
N THR A 16 -20.39 15.18 1.88
CA THR A 16 -20.41 13.95 1.06
C THR A 16 -20.47 12.67 1.92
N PRO A 17 -20.99 11.54 1.40
CA PRO A 17 -20.98 10.27 2.13
C PRO A 17 -19.58 9.79 2.54
N LYS A 18 -18.52 10.29 1.90
CA LYS A 18 -17.12 10.05 2.29
C LYS A 18 -16.59 11.00 3.38
N GLY A 19 -17.16 12.20 3.51
CA GLY A 19 -16.83 13.16 4.58
C GLY A 19 -17.65 13.01 5.86
N LYS A 20 -18.75 12.24 5.81
CA LYS A 20 -19.59 11.84 6.95
C LYS A 20 -19.17 10.49 7.53
N LEU A 21 -17.86 10.25 7.65
CA LEU A 21 -17.37 9.07 8.37
C LEU A 21 -17.65 9.25 9.87
N VAL A 22 -18.35 8.30 10.47
CA VAL A 22 -18.67 8.31 11.89
C VAL A 22 -17.45 7.83 12.67
N TYR A 23 -16.97 8.66 13.59
CA TYR A 23 -15.89 8.32 14.52
C TYR A 23 -16.50 7.51 15.66
N GLY A 24 -16.00 6.28 15.87
CA GLY A 24 -16.44 5.45 16.98
C GLY A 24 -15.88 5.97 18.30
N THR A 25 -16.70 6.63 19.12
CA THR A 25 -16.49 6.69 20.57
C THR A 25 -16.89 5.35 21.18
N GLU A 26 -16.08 4.82 22.09
CA GLU A 26 -16.11 3.44 22.59
C GLU A 26 -17.44 2.98 23.23
N GLU A 27 -18.44 3.85 23.42
CA GLU A 27 -19.70 3.50 24.10
C GLU A 27 -20.80 2.88 23.22
N ASN A 28 -20.70 2.90 21.89
CA ASN A 28 -21.81 2.43 21.01
C ASN A 28 -21.59 1.08 20.31
N LEU A 29 -20.56 0.31 20.69
CA LEU A 29 -20.21 -0.93 19.98
C LEU A 29 -21.13 -2.14 20.25
N LEU A 30 -22.14 -2.03 21.11
CA LEU A 30 -22.92 -3.21 21.53
C LEU A 30 -24.32 -3.38 20.91
N GLU A 31 -24.89 -2.39 20.22
CA GLU A 31 -26.33 -2.46 19.85
C GLU A 31 -26.67 -2.39 18.34
N GLU A 32 -25.73 -2.06 17.45
CA GLU A 32 -26.04 -1.85 16.00
C GLU A 32 -25.48 -2.91 15.03
N LEU A 33 -25.13 -4.11 15.49
CA LEU A 33 -24.62 -5.19 14.63
C LEU A 33 -25.71 -6.06 13.96
N GLN A 34 -26.89 -5.51 13.63
CA GLN A 34 -27.90 -6.28 12.90
C GLN A 34 -28.51 -5.69 11.64
N LEU A 35 -28.21 -4.45 11.22
CA LEU A 35 -28.79 -3.95 9.96
C LEU A 35 -27.84 -3.04 9.19
N SER A 36 -27.61 -3.42 7.93
CA SER A 36 -27.19 -2.57 6.80
C SER A 36 -25.69 -2.54 6.44
N GLU A 37 -25.48 -2.44 5.12
CA GLU A 37 -24.25 -2.68 4.37
C GLU A 37 -23.05 -1.81 4.79
N ALA A 38 -21.92 -2.49 4.98
CA ALA A 38 -20.54 -2.02 4.83
C ALA A 38 -20.25 -0.53 5.14
N SER A 39 -20.24 -0.17 6.43
CA SER A 39 -19.57 1.04 6.90
C SER A 39 -18.08 0.76 7.15
N TRP A 40 -17.21 1.55 6.51
CA TRP A 40 -15.76 1.47 6.64
C TRP A 40 -15.35 2.23 7.90
N ILE A 41 -14.95 1.52 8.95
CA ILE A 41 -14.54 2.11 10.24
C ILE A 41 -13.01 2.27 10.24
N LEU A 42 -12.52 3.50 10.47
CA LEU A 42 -11.08 3.80 10.62
C LEU A 42 -10.59 3.62 12.07
N PRO A 43 -9.31 3.25 12.31
CA PRO A 43 -8.73 3.13 13.65
C PRO A 43 -8.67 4.46 14.42
N SER A 44 -8.91 4.42 15.73
CA SER A 44 -9.03 5.58 16.63
C SER A 44 -7.80 6.50 16.71
N TYR A 45 -6.61 6.00 16.39
CA TYR A 45 -5.37 6.79 16.44
C TYR A 45 -5.34 7.94 15.42
N CYS A 46 -6.07 7.83 14.31
CA CYS A 46 -6.14 8.87 13.28
C CYS A 46 -6.93 10.11 13.73
N ALA A 47 -7.83 9.97 14.71
CA ALA A 47 -8.67 11.08 15.21
C ALA A 47 -7.89 12.03 16.15
N GLN A 48 -6.95 11.50 16.95
CA GLN A 48 -6.22 12.28 17.95
C GLN A 48 -5.30 13.38 17.38
N VAL A 49 -4.97 13.31 16.09
CA VAL A 49 -4.17 14.34 15.40
C VAL A 49 -5.06 15.51 14.96
N LEU A 50 -6.32 15.25 14.59
CA LEU A 50 -7.26 16.28 14.14
C LEU A 50 -7.89 17.04 15.32
N ASP A 51 -8.20 16.36 16.42
CA ASP A 51 -8.87 16.98 17.59
C ASP A 51 -7.97 17.98 18.34
N ASN A 52 -6.65 17.79 18.33
CA ASN A 52 -5.70 18.67 19.04
C ASN A 52 -5.25 19.88 18.20
N VAL A 53 -5.51 19.89 16.89
CA VAL A 53 -5.20 21.04 16.01
C VAL A 53 -6.26 22.13 16.16
N LEU A 54 -7.49 21.78 16.54
CA LEU A 54 -8.61 22.71 16.71
C LEU A 54 -8.63 23.44 18.07
N GLN A 55 -7.95 22.91 19.10
CA GLN A 55 -7.92 23.52 20.44
C GLN A 55 -7.10 24.81 20.53
N HIS A 56 -6.29 25.13 19.50
CA HIS A 56 -5.49 26.35 19.47
C HIS A 56 -6.17 27.56 18.81
N THR A 57 -7.46 27.46 18.47
CA THR A 57 -8.19 28.53 17.76
C THR A 57 -9.34 29.17 18.54
N GLU A 58 -9.73 28.65 19.70
CA GLU A 58 -10.84 29.19 20.50
C GLU A 58 -10.43 29.53 21.93
N LEU A 59 -9.57 30.54 22.10
CA LEU A 59 -9.38 31.21 23.40
C LEU A 59 -8.67 32.55 23.17
N ASP A 60 -9.31 33.45 22.39
CA ASP A 60 -8.92 34.86 22.38
C ASP A 60 -10.10 35.78 22.03
N THR A 61 -11.15 35.74 22.86
CA THR A 61 -12.12 36.84 23.00
C THR A 61 -12.78 36.85 24.39
N ALA A 62 -12.12 37.54 25.35
CA ALA A 62 -12.64 38.25 26.56
C ALA A 62 -13.38 37.46 27.69
N PRO A 63 -13.54 38.05 28.90
CA PRO A 63 -12.58 38.78 29.74
C PRO A 63 -12.43 38.15 31.16
N ILE A 64 -11.46 38.67 31.89
CA ILE A 64 -11.05 38.36 33.27
C ILE A 64 -12.21 38.35 34.26
N SER A 65 -12.31 37.29 35.08
CA SER A 65 -12.80 37.34 36.46
C SER A 65 -12.15 36.20 37.26
N GLY A 66 -11.45 36.59 38.32
CA GLY A 66 -10.42 35.78 38.95
C GLY A 66 -10.92 34.60 39.77
N LEU A 67 -9.98 33.73 40.13
CA LEU A 67 -9.81 33.21 41.48
C LEU A 67 -8.34 32.77 41.64
N SER A 68 -7.85 33.04 42.85
CA SER A 68 -6.47 33.04 43.31
C SER A 68 -5.75 31.69 43.23
N PHE A 69 -4.57 31.64 42.60
CA PHE A 69 -3.57 30.60 42.84
C PHE A 69 -2.56 31.08 43.87
N HIS A 70 -2.44 30.32 44.97
CA HIS A 70 -1.38 30.47 45.95
C HIS A 70 -0.06 29.96 45.35
N ASN A 71 0.93 30.85 45.29
CA ASN A 71 2.34 30.51 45.15
C ASN A 71 2.81 29.67 46.34
N VAL A 72 3.49 28.55 46.07
CA VAL A 72 4.69 28.19 46.83
C VAL A 72 5.75 27.72 45.83
N ASP A 73 6.78 28.54 45.75
CA ASP A 73 8.04 28.40 45.05
C ASP A 73 8.93 27.43 45.84
N LEU A 74 9.64 26.51 45.16
CA LEU A 74 10.98 26.11 45.61
C LEU A 74 11.77 25.46 44.46
N SER A 75 12.66 26.28 43.93
CA SER A 75 13.83 25.93 43.13
C SER A 75 14.70 24.83 43.75
N SER A 76 15.19 23.90 42.92
CA SER A 76 16.63 23.54 42.92
C SER A 76 16.98 22.71 41.68
N GLN A 77 17.94 23.24 40.93
CA GLN A 77 18.60 22.69 39.76
C GLN A 77 19.53 21.51 40.08
N MET A 78 20.07 20.92 39.00
CA MET A 78 21.29 20.10 38.84
C MET A 78 20.96 18.67 38.39
N SER A 79 21.01 18.36 37.09
CA SER A 79 22.17 18.19 36.19
C SER A 79 22.86 16.83 36.34
N SER A 80 22.84 16.11 35.22
CA SER A 80 23.38 14.77 34.93
C SER A 80 24.90 14.64 35.11
N PRO A 81 25.45 13.43 35.35
CA PRO A 81 26.89 13.20 35.27
C PRO A 81 27.31 12.60 33.92
N SER A 82 28.41 13.11 33.37
CA SER A 82 29.23 12.48 32.34
C SER A 82 30.64 12.21 32.91
N THR A 83 31.26 11.19 32.34
CA THR A 83 32.49 10.46 32.66
C THR A 83 33.79 11.27 32.60
N ALA A 84 34.68 11.08 33.59
CA ALA A 84 36.15 11.03 33.43
C ALA A 84 36.86 10.54 34.73
N ASP A 85 37.63 9.47 34.56
CA ASP A 85 38.80 8.89 35.27
C ASP A 85 39.02 8.90 36.81
N PRO A 86 39.57 7.79 37.38
CA PRO A 86 39.71 7.55 38.82
C PRO A 86 41.09 7.95 39.39
N PRO A 87 41.19 8.27 40.70
CA PRO A 87 42.46 8.34 41.39
C PRO A 87 42.87 6.96 41.93
N VAL A 88 44.11 6.60 41.63
CA VAL A 88 44.86 5.46 42.18
C VAL A 88 45.06 5.64 43.69
N LEU A 89 44.62 4.67 44.49
CA LEU A 89 45.08 4.49 45.87
C LEU A 89 45.51 3.03 46.06
N THR A 90 46.82 2.88 46.16
CA THR A 90 47.55 1.64 46.41
C THR A 90 47.34 1.15 47.85
N SER A 91 47.11 -0.15 47.95
CA SER A 91 47.19 -0.94 49.17
C SER A 91 48.62 -1.00 49.71
N SER A 92 48.76 -1.12 51.03
CA SER A 92 49.66 -2.13 51.65
C SER A 92 49.66 -2.00 53.17
N ALA A 93 49.43 -3.14 53.84
CA ALA A 93 49.69 -3.40 55.24
C ALA A 93 51.20 -3.40 55.55
N PRO A 94 51.63 -3.28 56.82
CA PRO A 94 52.98 -3.69 57.21
C PRO A 94 52.94 -4.92 58.13
N SER A 95 53.66 -5.95 57.71
CA SER A 95 54.14 -7.07 58.52
C SER A 95 55.66 -7.01 58.60
N GLU A 96 56.18 -7.43 59.75
CA GLU A 96 57.56 -7.35 60.22
C GLU A 96 58.61 -8.10 59.36
N SER A 97 59.82 -7.56 59.38
CA SER A 97 61.17 -8.18 59.46
C SER A 97 62.18 -7.23 58.78
N ARG A 98 63.48 -7.14 59.06
CA ARG A 98 64.39 -7.46 60.16
C ARG A 98 65.79 -7.10 59.58
N SER A 99 66.52 -6.22 60.27
CA SER A 99 68.00 -6.12 60.41
C SER A 99 68.97 -5.77 59.27
N GLU A 100 70.01 -5.03 59.71
CA GLU A 100 71.40 -4.82 59.21
C GLU A 100 71.62 -3.69 58.18
N GLU A 101 72.59 -2.79 58.28
CA GLU A 101 73.57 -2.33 59.29
C GLU A 101 74.25 -1.13 58.62
N THR A 102 74.55 -0.03 59.32
CA THR A 102 75.91 0.58 59.38
C THR A 102 75.94 1.93 60.10
N PHE A 103 77.02 2.05 60.86
CA PHE A 103 77.50 3.08 61.77
C PHE A 103 78.05 4.35 61.09
N HIS A 104 77.99 5.48 61.82
CA HIS A 104 79.13 6.33 62.23
C HIS A 104 78.61 7.35 63.27
N ASP A 105 79.01 7.27 64.55
CA ASP A 105 80.19 7.89 65.21
C ASP A 105 80.18 9.43 65.06
N ASP A 106 80.16 10.26 66.11
CA ASP A 106 81.21 10.36 67.13
C ASP A 106 80.73 10.95 68.49
N LYS A 107 81.19 10.28 69.55
CA LYS A 107 81.88 10.77 70.76
C LYS A 107 81.42 12.04 71.49
N GLU A 108 81.21 11.88 72.80
CA GLU A 108 82.22 12.36 73.76
C GLU A 108 82.25 11.48 75.02
N SER A 109 83.44 10.98 75.32
CA SER A 109 83.77 10.22 76.53
C SER A 109 84.46 11.15 77.52
N THR A 110 84.19 11.01 78.82
CA THR A 110 85.18 11.33 79.84
C THR A 110 85.05 10.35 81.00
N GLU A 111 85.96 9.40 81.00
CA GLU A 111 86.41 8.60 82.15
C GLU A 111 87.49 9.46 82.85
N VAL A 112 87.49 9.64 84.17
CA VAL A 112 88.30 8.97 85.21
C VAL A 112 88.24 10.02 86.36
N GLN A 113 87.93 9.81 87.64
CA GLN A 113 88.30 8.83 88.66
C GLN A 113 87.38 9.17 89.86
N ASP A 114 86.82 8.22 90.60
CA ASP A 114 87.15 8.11 92.03
C ASP A 114 86.53 6.86 92.67
N GLU A 115 87.40 6.17 93.40
CA GLU A 115 87.16 5.53 94.69
C GLU A 115 85.97 4.56 94.85
N SER A 116 86.37 3.29 94.96
CA SER A 116 85.97 2.40 96.05
C SER A 116 84.99 3.00 97.07
N SER A 117 83.74 2.54 97.01
CA SER A 117 82.91 2.48 98.20
C SER A 117 82.06 1.23 98.12
N PHE A 118 82.53 0.21 98.85
CA PHE A 118 81.68 -0.72 99.56
C PHE A 118 80.40 -0.01 99.99
N ASN A 119 79.30 -0.22 99.28
CA ASN A 119 77.99 0.07 99.83
C ASN A 119 77.49 -1.23 100.44
N SER A 120 78.00 -1.49 101.65
CA SER A 120 77.22 -2.15 102.68
C SER A 120 75.96 -1.30 102.86
N TRP A 121 74.93 -1.57 102.06
CA TRP A 121 73.61 -1.08 102.41
C TRP A 121 73.33 -1.59 103.81
N SER A 122 73.02 -0.68 104.73
CA SER A 122 72.49 -1.10 106.02
C SER A 122 71.30 -2.02 105.74
N THR A 123 71.08 -3.02 106.59
CA THR A 123 69.92 -3.93 106.48
C THR A 123 68.61 -3.15 106.24
N THR A 124 68.51 -1.96 106.83
CA THR A 124 67.41 -1.01 106.64
C THR A 124 67.27 -0.42 105.23
N ALA A 125 68.34 -0.18 104.47
CA ALA A 125 68.28 0.33 103.09
C ALA A 125 67.82 -0.76 102.10
N MET A 126 68.28 -2.01 102.27
CA MET A 126 67.79 -3.15 101.47
C MET A 126 66.31 -3.46 101.78
N GLU A 127 65.88 -3.31 103.02
CA GLU A 127 64.47 -3.47 103.43
C GLU A 127 63.55 -2.41 102.78
N VAL A 128 63.99 -1.15 102.75
CA VAL A 128 63.24 -0.06 102.11
C VAL A 128 63.15 -0.25 100.60
N GLU A 129 64.24 -0.64 99.93
CA GLU A 129 64.21 -0.89 98.49
C GLU A 129 63.37 -2.12 98.12
N SER A 130 63.45 -3.18 98.93
CA SER A 130 62.59 -4.35 98.77
C SER A 130 61.12 -3.97 98.93
N SER A 131 60.79 -3.10 99.89
CA SER A 131 59.44 -2.59 100.10
C SER A 131 58.96 -1.70 98.95
N LEU A 132 59.83 -0.85 98.41
CA LEU A 132 59.55 0.01 97.25
C LEU A 132 59.25 -0.84 96.01
N ARG A 133 60.09 -1.84 95.73
CA ARG A 133 59.90 -2.76 94.60
C ARG A 133 58.61 -3.57 94.73
N MET A 134 58.26 -4.01 95.94
CA MET A 134 56.99 -4.69 96.20
C MET A 134 55.78 -3.78 95.97
N TYR A 135 55.87 -2.51 96.36
CA TYR A 135 54.83 -1.52 96.09
C TYR A 135 54.68 -1.21 94.60
N GLU A 136 55.78 -1.04 93.87
CA GLU A 136 55.79 -0.86 92.42
C GLU A 136 55.22 -2.08 91.69
N ASN A 137 55.60 -3.29 92.09
CA ASN A 137 55.02 -4.53 91.57
C ASN A 137 53.52 -4.63 91.84
N SER A 138 53.06 -4.24 93.04
CA SER A 138 51.63 -4.20 93.37
C SER A 138 50.89 -3.17 92.52
N ARG A 139 51.47 -1.98 92.31
CA ARG A 139 50.88 -0.91 91.49
C ARG A 139 50.81 -1.31 90.01
N THR A 140 51.87 -1.90 89.47
CA THR A 140 51.91 -2.37 88.08
C THR A 140 50.92 -3.50 87.84
N LEU A 141 50.76 -4.43 88.79
CA LEU A 141 49.76 -5.48 88.71
C LEU A 141 48.33 -4.91 88.69
N LYS A 142 48.03 -3.95 89.57
CA LYS A 142 46.73 -3.26 89.59
C LYS A 142 46.42 -2.53 88.28
N VAL A 143 47.40 -1.83 87.71
CA VAL A 143 47.25 -1.14 86.41
C VAL A 143 47.03 -2.16 85.29
N LYS A 144 47.76 -3.27 85.27
CA LYS A 144 47.58 -4.34 84.28
C LYS A 144 46.20 -5.00 84.39
N ASP A 145 45.71 -5.26 85.60
CA ASP A 145 44.39 -5.85 85.81
C ASP A 145 43.26 -4.90 85.42
N GLU A 146 43.38 -3.60 85.72
CA GLU A 146 42.41 -2.60 85.30
C GLU A 146 42.40 -2.42 83.78
N LEU A 147 43.58 -2.42 83.15
CA LEU A 147 43.71 -2.39 81.69
C LEU A 147 43.06 -3.62 81.04
N ARG A 148 43.27 -4.81 81.64
CA ARG A 148 42.68 -6.06 81.17
C ARG A 148 41.16 -6.03 81.24
N LYS A 149 40.59 -5.62 82.38
CA LYS A 149 39.12 -5.46 82.54
C LYS A 149 38.56 -4.46 81.52
N ARG A 150 39.25 -3.34 81.29
CA ARG A 150 38.84 -2.36 80.28
C ARG A 150 38.90 -2.94 78.87
N GLN A 151 39.92 -3.74 78.56
CA GLN A 151 40.04 -4.43 77.28
C GLN A 151 38.92 -5.46 77.08
N GLU A 152 38.65 -6.31 78.07
CA GLU A 152 37.56 -7.29 78.04
C GLU A 152 36.20 -6.62 77.86
N PHE A 153 35.96 -5.50 78.56
CA PHE A 153 34.74 -4.71 78.40
C PHE A 153 34.62 -4.12 76.98
N MET A 154 35.70 -3.54 76.44
CA MET A 154 35.71 -3.02 75.07
C MET A 154 35.51 -4.14 74.03
N GLU A 155 36.10 -5.31 74.24
CA GLU A 155 35.92 -6.47 73.35
C GLU A 155 34.47 -6.98 73.38
N MET A 156 33.86 -7.07 74.57
CA MET A 156 32.45 -7.44 74.73
C MET A 156 31.53 -6.45 74.01
N MET A 157 31.77 -5.15 74.19
CA MET A 157 31.00 -4.12 73.47
C MET A 157 31.20 -4.21 71.96
N SER A 158 32.45 -4.40 71.49
CA SER A 158 32.77 -4.56 70.06
C SER A 158 32.09 -5.78 69.45
N LYS A 159 32.09 -6.93 70.14
CA LYS A 159 31.39 -8.15 69.71
C LYS A 159 29.88 -7.91 69.59
N SER A 160 29.27 -7.30 70.62
CA SER A 160 27.83 -6.98 70.58
C SER A 160 27.45 -6.02 69.46
N PHE A 161 28.34 -5.08 69.11
CA PHE A 161 28.12 -4.16 67.99
C PHE A 161 28.27 -4.88 66.65
N ALA A 162 29.29 -5.73 66.50
CA ALA A 162 29.51 -6.53 65.30
C ALA A 162 28.34 -7.50 65.04
N GLU A 163 27.81 -8.15 66.08
CA GLU A 163 26.64 -9.02 65.99
C GLU A 163 25.39 -8.25 65.52
N LYS A 164 25.11 -7.09 66.13
CA LYS A 164 24.01 -6.23 65.69
C LYS A 164 24.18 -5.77 64.25
N ALA A 165 25.39 -5.38 63.85
CA ALA A 165 25.67 -4.98 62.47
C ALA A 165 25.44 -6.15 61.50
N ALA A 166 25.95 -7.35 61.80
CA ALA A 166 25.76 -8.54 61.00
C ALA A 166 24.27 -8.93 60.86
N GLU A 167 23.49 -8.80 61.93
CA GLU A 167 22.05 -9.07 61.89
C GLU A 167 21.31 -8.07 60.97
N GLN A 168 21.67 -6.78 61.02
CA GLN A 168 21.09 -5.78 60.12
C GLN A 168 21.43 -6.06 58.66
N PHE A 169 22.68 -6.45 58.37
CA PHE A 169 23.08 -6.83 57.00
C PHE A 169 22.29 -8.04 56.51
N LYS A 170 22.15 -9.08 57.34
CA LYS A 170 21.37 -10.27 56.96
C LYS A 170 19.90 -9.94 56.65
N ARG A 171 19.25 -9.11 57.48
CA ARG A 171 17.87 -8.65 57.23
C ARG A 171 17.76 -7.86 55.93
N TYR A 172 18.77 -7.04 55.63
CA TYR A 172 18.81 -6.30 54.38
C TYR A 172 18.98 -7.22 53.16
N GLU A 173 19.87 -8.21 53.24
CA GLU A 173 20.05 -9.22 52.19
C GLU A 173 18.77 -10.02 51.94
N GLU A 174 18.10 -10.50 53.00
CA GLU A 174 16.82 -11.22 52.90
C GLU A 174 15.73 -10.35 52.24
N LYS A 175 15.66 -9.06 52.59
CA LYS A 175 14.72 -8.11 51.98
C LYS A 175 15.01 -7.91 50.49
N MET A 176 16.28 -7.77 50.11
CA MET A 176 16.69 -7.60 48.72
C MET A 176 16.40 -8.87 47.90
N GLU A 177 16.63 -10.04 48.48
CA GLU A 177 16.33 -11.33 47.84
C GLU A 177 14.83 -11.53 47.63
N LEU A 178 14.01 -11.18 48.63
CA LEU A 178 12.55 -11.22 48.49
C LEU A 178 12.07 -10.28 47.37
N LYS A 179 12.64 -9.07 47.30
CA LYS A 179 12.31 -8.11 46.24
C LYS A 179 12.65 -8.65 44.85
N ARG A 180 13.84 -9.25 44.67
CA ARG A 180 14.21 -9.89 43.39
C ARG A 180 13.24 -11.00 43.00
N ARG A 181 12.82 -11.83 43.95
CA ARG A 181 11.86 -12.91 43.69
C ARG A 181 10.49 -12.37 43.27
N GLN A 182 10.04 -11.29 43.89
CA GLN A 182 8.80 -10.61 43.50
C GLN A 182 8.91 -10.03 42.09
N GLU A 183 10.03 -9.38 41.75
CA GLU A 183 10.28 -8.85 40.40
C GLU A 183 10.29 -9.96 39.34
N ILE A 184 10.95 -11.10 39.63
CA ILE A 184 10.96 -12.26 38.73
C ILE A 184 9.55 -12.84 38.56
N HIS A 185 8.80 -12.99 39.65
CA HIS A 185 7.42 -13.51 39.59
C HIS A 185 6.51 -12.59 38.77
N GLN A 186 6.57 -11.27 39.00
CA GLN A 186 5.80 -10.30 38.22
C GLN A 186 6.15 -10.35 36.73
N LEU A 187 7.44 -10.49 36.41
CA LEU A 187 7.88 -10.64 35.02
C LEU A 187 7.35 -11.93 34.39
N GLN A 188 7.35 -13.04 35.13
CA GLN A 188 6.80 -14.32 34.66
C GLN A 188 5.30 -14.24 34.42
N GLU A 189 4.53 -13.65 35.34
CA GLU A 189 3.08 -13.45 35.18
C GLU A 189 2.76 -12.57 33.97
N GLN A 190 3.52 -11.49 33.77
CA GLN A 190 3.36 -10.61 32.62
C GLN A 190 3.66 -11.35 31.31
N MET A 191 4.75 -12.12 31.26
CA MET A 191 5.11 -12.95 30.10
C MET A 191 4.04 -14.00 29.79
N GLU A 192 3.47 -14.66 30.81
CA GLU A 192 2.39 -15.62 30.62
C GLU A 192 1.11 -14.96 30.11
N LYS A 193 0.78 -13.77 30.62
CA LYS A 193 -0.37 -12.98 30.16
C LYS A 193 -0.19 -12.56 28.71
N ASP A 194 0.96 -11.96 28.38
CA ASP A 194 1.28 -11.53 27.02
C ASP A 194 1.30 -12.72 26.04
N HIS A 195 1.81 -13.87 26.48
CA HIS A 195 1.78 -15.10 25.70
C HIS A 195 0.34 -15.59 25.44
N LYS A 196 -0.54 -15.58 26.45
CA LYS A 196 -1.95 -15.94 26.29
C LYS A 196 -2.68 -14.99 25.34
N GLU A 197 -2.49 -13.68 25.51
CA GLU A 197 -3.08 -12.67 24.62
C GLU A 197 -2.57 -12.81 23.18
N ALA A 198 -1.29 -13.12 22.98
CA ALA A 198 -0.73 -13.38 21.66
C ALA A 198 -1.33 -14.64 21.01
N MET A 199 -1.48 -15.72 21.78
CA MET A 199 -2.12 -16.96 21.33
C MET A 199 -3.58 -16.73 20.93
N GLU A 200 -4.36 -16.00 21.73
CA GLU A 200 -5.75 -15.64 21.41
C GLU A 200 -5.87 -14.80 20.14
N LYS A 201 -4.95 -13.84 19.94
CA LYS A 201 -4.89 -13.03 18.71
C LYS A 201 -4.56 -13.89 17.49
N GLU A 202 -3.63 -14.82 17.62
CA GLU A 202 -3.27 -15.75 16.54
C GLU A 202 -4.43 -16.68 16.17
N GLU A 203 -5.16 -17.20 17.17
CA GLU A 203 -6.33 -18.04 16.95
C GLU A 203 -7.44 -17.28 16.22
N LYS A 204 -7.79 -16.07 16.67
CA LYS A 204 -8.76 -15.20 15.97
C LYS A 204 -8.35 -14.95 14.53
N LEU A 205 -7.07 -14.66 14.28
CA LEU A 205 -6.58 -14.44 12.93
C LEU A 205 -6.69 -15.71 12.06
N LYS A 206 -6.40 -16.89 12.61
CA LYS A 206 -6.58 -18.18 11.92
C LYS A 206 -8.05 -18.45 11.60
N GLU A 207 -8.97 -18.13 12.50
CA GLU A 207 -10.41 -18.26 12.26
C GLU A 207 -10.87 -17.31 11.15
N GLU A 208 -10.43 -16.05 11.16
CA GLU A 208 -10.72 -15.11 10.07
C GLU A 208 -10.17 -15.59 8.73
N HIS A 209 -8.93 -16.12 8.70
CA HIS A 209 -8.36 -16.68 7.48
C HIS A 209 -9.18 -17.88 6.97
N ARG A 210 -9.62 -18.77 7.87
CA ARG A 210 -10.51 -19.89 7.52
C ARG A 210 -11.84 -19.38 6.96
N HIS A 211 -12.45 -18.38 7.61
CA HIS A 211 -13.71 -17.79 7.16
C HIS A 211 -13.59 -17.10 5.80
N ARG A 212 -12.50 -16.35 5.56
CA ARG A 212 -12.22 -15.72 4.26
C ARG A 212 -12.00 -16.78 3.18
N ALA A 213 -11.29 -17.87 3.49
CA ALA A 213 -11.07 -18.97 2.55
C ALA A 213 -12.37 -19.69 2.17
N THR A 214 -13.25 -19.96 3.14
CA THR A 214 -14.56 -20.58 2.86
C THR A 214 -15.42 -19.65 2.02
N LEU A 215 -15.48 -18.35 2.33
CA LEU A 215 -16.22 -17.36 1.53
C LEU A 215 -15.71 -17.28 0.09
N LEU A 216 -14.38 -17.27 -0.10
CA LEU A 216 -13.78 -17.24 -1.43
C LEU A 216 -14.13 -18.51 -2.22
N SER A 217 -14.07 -19.69 -1.57
CA SER A 217 -14.43 -20.96 -2.22
C SER A 217 -15.90 -21.03 -2.62
N LEU A 218 -16.80 -20.42 -1.82
CA LEU A 218 -18.22 -20.32 -2.14
C LEU A 218 -18.45 -19.39 -3.34
N LYS A 219 -17.83 -18.21 -3.35
CA LYS A 219 -17.92 -17.28 -4.48
C LYS A 219 -17.38 -17.89 -5.78
N LEU A 220 -16.26 -18.61 -5.72
CA LEU A 220 -15.72 -19.31 -6.89
C LEU A 220 -16.71 -20.36 -7.42
N ARG A 221 -17.30 -21.16 -6.54
CA ARG A 221 -18.32 -22.15 -6.93
C ARG A 221 -19.55 -21.49 -7.53
N GLU A 222 -20.00 -20.36 -6.99
CA GLU A 222 -21.13 -19.61 -7.52
C GLU A 222 -20.84 -19.07 -8.92
N VAL A 223 -19.66 -18.49 -9.15
CA VAL A 223 -19.23 -18.02 -10.48
C VAL A 223 -19.11 -19.18 -11.48
N GLU A 224 -18.57 -20.32 -11.06
CA GLU A 224 -18.53 -21.53 -11.91
C GLU A 224 -19.92 -22.04 -12.26
N GLN A 225 -20.84 -22.04 -11.29
CA GLN A 225 -22.23 -22.45 -11.51
C GLN A 225 -22.96 -21.49 -12.45
N GLN A 226 -22.76 -20.17 -12.29
CA GLN A 226 -23.31 -19.16 -13.20
C GLN A 226 -22.77 -19.35 -14.61
N ARG A 227 -21.46 -19.59 -14.77
CA ARG A 227 -20.85 -19.87 -16.07
C ARG A 227 -21.41 -21.14 -16.72
N GLN A 228 -21.63 -22.20 -15.94
CA GLN A 228 -22.26 -23.43 -16.46
C GLN A 228 -23.69 -23.18 -16.93
N GLN A 229 -24.48 -22.45 -16.14
CA GLN A 229 -25.85 -22.08 -16.51
C GLN A 229 -25.89 -21.19 -17.76
N GLU A 230 -24.98 -20.25 -17.90
CA GLU A 230 -24.88 -19.39 -19.09
C GLU A 230 -24.48 -20.20 -20.32
N LEU A 231 -23.48 -21.09 -20.22
CA LEU A 231 -23.11 -22.00 -21.29
C LEU A 231 -24.27 -22.91 -21.71
N GLU A 232 -25.07 -23.38 -20.75
CA GLU A 232 -26.25 -24.19 -21.04
C GLU A 232 -27.35 -23.35 -21.70
N ARG A 233 -27.57 -22.11 -21.26
CA ARG A 233 -28.50 -21.17 -21.93
C ARG A 233 -28.09 -20.90 -23.37
N VAL A 234 -26.82 -20.57 -23.60
CA VAL A 234 -26.28 -20.36 -24.96
C VAL A 234 -26.45 -21.62 -25.80
N ARG A 235 -26.14 -22.81 -25.26
CA ARG A 235 -26.36 -24.08 -25.97
C ARG A 235 -27.83 -24.29 -26.34
N GLN A 236 -28.76 -23.96 -25.46
CA GLN A 236 -30.20 -24.07 -25.74
C GLN A 236 -30.67 -23.06 -26.79
N GLU A 237 -30.19 -21.81 -26.73
CA GLU A 237 -30.52 -20.77 -27.71
C GLU A 237 -29.99 -21.12 -29.10
N GLU A 238 -28.70 -21.47 -29.20
CA GLU A 238 -28.10 -21.97 -30.45
C GLU A 238 -28.85 -23.19 -30.99
N GLY A 239 -29.22 -24.13 -30.12
CA GLY A 239 -30.00 -25.29 -30.49
C GLY A 239 -31.37 -24.92 -31.08
N ARG A 240 -32.07 -23.95 -30.47
CA ARG A 240 -33.36 -23.46 -30.99
C ARG A 240 -33.20 -22.77 -32.34
N ASP A 241 -32.15 -21.96 -32.52
CA ASP A 241 -31.89 -21.28 -33.78
C ASP A 241 -31.50 -22.26 -34.90
N ARG A 242 -30.72 -23.30 -34.58
CA ARG A 242 -30.44 -24.40 -35.52
C ARG A 242 -31.71 -25.15 -35.91
N THR A 243 -32.63 -25.41 -34.97
CA THR A 243 -33.93 -26.01 -35.29
C THR A 243 -34.75 -25.14 -36.22
N ARG A 244 -34.85 -23.83 -35.95
CA ARG A 244 -35.54 -22.88 -36.85
C ARG A 244 -34.94 -22.88 -38.26
N ARG A 245 -33.60 -22.92 -38.36
CA ARG A 245 -32.90 -23.00 -39.63
C ARG A 245 -33.23 -24.27 -40.40
N LEU A 246 -33.19 -25.43 -39.74
CA LEU A 246 -33.56 -26.72 -40.34
C LEU A 246 -35.02 -26.73 -40.83
N CYS A 247 -35.96 -26.20 -40.05
CA CYS A 247 -37.36 -26.06 -40.49
C CYS A 247 -37.49 -25.16 -41.72
N SER A 248 -36.73 -24.05 -41.77
CA SER A 248 -36.69 -23.17 -42.96
C SER A 248 -36.16 -23.89 -44.19
N LEU A 249 -35.10 -24.69 -44.04
CA LEU A 249 -34.52 -25.49 -45.13
C LEU A 249 -35.48 -26.57 -45.61
N GLN A 250 -36.19 -27.23 -44.69
CA GLN A 250 -37.22 -28.20 -45.02
C GLN A 250 -38.37 -27.54 -45.80
N GLN A 251 -38.81 -26.35 -45.39
CA GLN A 251 -39.83 -25.59 -46.12
C GLN A 251 -39.36 -25.18 -47.51
N GLU A 252 -38.10 -24.74 -47.65
CA GLU A 252 -37.51 -24.41 -48.95
C GLU A 252 -37.46 -25.64 -49.88
N ALA A 253 -37.06 -26.81 -49.37
CA ALA A 253 -37.08 -28.04 -50.14
C ALA A 253 -38.50 -28.43 -50.61
N LEU A 254 -39.51 -28.25 -49.75
CA LEU A 254 -40.91 -28.49 -50.11
C LEU A 254 -41.41 -27.52 -51.21
N GLN A 255 -40.97 -26.26 -51.20
CA GLN A 255 -41.29 -25.34 -52.29
C GLN A 255 -40.64 -25.76 -53.61
N LEU A 256 -39.38 -26.21 -53.55
CA LEU A 256 -38.66 -26.71 -54.72
C LEU A 256 -39.28 -28.00 -55.28
N ILE A 257 -39.76 -28.91 -54.43
CA ILE A 257 -40.44 -30.12 -54.92
C ILE A 257 -41.79 -29.79 -55.56
N GLN A 258 -42.53 -28.82 -55.02
CA GLN A 258 -43.76 -28.34 -55.62
C GLN A 258 -43.49 -27.72 -57.01
N GLN A 259 -42.39 -26.99 -57.17
CA GLN A 259 -41.95 -26.49 -58.48
C GLN A 259 -41.67 -27.66 -59.45
N ILE A 260 -40.96 -28.71 -58.99
CA ILE A 260 -40.74 -29.93 -59.77
C ILE A 260 -42.05 -30.58 -60.19
N GLU A 261 -43.04 -30.66 -59.31
CA GLU A 261 -44.35 -31.24 -59.63
C GLU A 261 -45.14 -30.42 -60.66
N VAL A 262 -45.06 -29.08 -60.62
CA VAL A 262 -45.69 -28.20 -61.61
C VAL A 262 -45.04 -28.38 -62.98
N ASP A 263 -43.72 -28.38 -63.01
CA ASP A 263 -42.91 -28.57 -64.22
C ASP A 263 -43.10 -29.99 -64.78
N TYR A 264 -43.24 -31.00 -63.92
CA TYR A 264 -43.57 -32.38 -64.28
C TYR A 264 -44.95 -32.50 -64.96
N LYS A 265 -45.95 -31.69 -64.58
CA LYS A 265 -47.26 -31.69 -65.27
C LYS A 265 -47.18 -31.13 -66.70
N GLN A 266 -46.14 -30.37 -67.03
CA GLN A 266 -45.91 -29.88 -68.40
C GLN A 266 -45.24 -30.93 -69.30
N GLN A 267 -44.88 -32.10 -68.74
CA GLN A 267 -44.22 -33.21 -69.43
C GLN A 267 -44.95 -33.70 -70.69
N GLU A 268 -46.28 -33.82 -70.65
CA GLU A 268 -47.08 -34.30 -71.78
C GLU A 268 -46.99 -33.39 -73.00
N SER A 269 -46.75 -32.08 -72.78
CA SER A 269 -46.62 -31.09 -73.85
C SER A 269 -45.24 -31.06 -74.52
N LEU A 270 -44.22 -31.69 -73.91
CA LEU A 270 -42.83 -31.67 -74.33
C LEU A 270 -42.25 -33.04 -74.67
N ARG A 271 -43.00 -34.14 -74.45
CA ARG A 271 -42.56 -35.54 -74.69
C ARG A 271 -41.19 -35.89 -74.06
N LEU A 272 -40.89 -35.30 -72.90
CA LEU A 272 -39.70 -35.60 -72.09
C LEU A 272 -40.02 -36.65 -71.02
N ASP A 273 -39.01 -37.35 -70.50
CA ASP A 273 -39.13 -38.12 -69.26
C ASP A 273 -38.56 -37.32 -68.08
N LEU A 274 -39.43 -36.84 -67.20
CA LEU A 274 -39.09 -36.02 -66.03
C LEU A 274 -39.15 -36.81 -64.70
N SER A 275 -39.39 -38.12 -64.76
CA SER A 275 -39.59 -38.98 -63.58
C SER A 275 -38.36 -39.07 -62.66
N ALA A 276 -37.15 -39.06 -63.23
CA ALA A 276 -35.90 -39.10 -62.47
C ALA A 276 -35.72 -37.87 -61.57
N TYR A 277 -36.13 -36.69 -62.03
CA TYR A 277 -36.08 -35.44 -61.28
C TYR A 277 -37.04 -35.48 -60.08
N SER A 278 -38.26 -35.95 -60.29
CA SER A 278 -39.25 -36.12 -59.21
C SER A 278 -38.79 -37.14 -58.16
N HIS A 279 -38.27 -38.30 -58.57
CA HIS A 279 -37.77 -39.31 -57.64
C HIS A 279 -36.59 -38.79 -56.80
N ARG A 280 -35.62 -38.11 -57.43
CA ARG A 280 -34.47 -37.54 -56.70
C ARG A 280 -34.90 -36.43 -55.74
N GLY A 281 -35.83 -35.56 -56.14
CA GLY A 281 -36.40 -34.54 -55.25
C GLY A 281 -37.06 -35.14 -54.01
N ASN A 282 -37.86 -36.19 -54.19
CA ASN A 282 -38.51 -36.90 -53.07
C ASN A 282 -37.49 -37.55 -52.12
N GLN A 283 -36.40 -38.10 -52.66
CA GLN A 283 -35.31 -38.67 -51.86
C GLN A 283 -34.64 -37.60 -50.99
N ILE A 284 -34.39 -36.40 -51.53
CA ILE A 284 -33.80 -35.27 -50.79
C ILE A 284 -34.73 -34.81 -49.66
N CYS A 285 -36.04 -34.71 -49.91
CA CYS A 285 -37.02 -34.41 -48.86
C CYS A 285 -37.04 -35.48 -47.75
N GLY A 286 -36.85 -36.75 -48.10
CA GLY A 286 -36.70 -37.85 -47.13
C GLY A 286 -35.45 -37.69 -46.26
N ILE A 287 -34.30 -37.32 -46.86
CA ILE A 287 -33.05 -37.05 -46.14
C ILE A 287 -33.24 -35.90 -45.15
N LEU A 288 -33.80 -34.77 -45.60
CA LEU A 288 -34.07 -33.61 -44.74
C LEU A 288 -35.00 -33.94 -43.58
N SER A 289 -36.06 -34.70 -43.83
CA SER A 289 -37.00 -35.13 -42.78
C SER A 289 -36.33 -36.04 -41.75
N ASN A 290 -35.40 -36.90 -42.18
CA ASN A 290 -34.61 -37.75 -41.29
C ASN A 290 -33.61 -36.95 -40.45
N ILE A 291 -32.95 -35.94 -41.02
CA ILE A 291 -32.06 -35.04 -40.28
C ILE A 291 -32.84 -34.34 -39.17
N VAL A 292 -33.98 -33.72 -39.49
CA VAL A 292 -34.84 -33.03 -38.51
C VAL A 292 -35.28 -34.00 -37.40
N ARG A 293 -35.78 -35.18 -37.75
CA ARG A 293 -36.20 -36.20 -36.76
C ARG A 293 -35.04 -36.64 -35.86
N SER A 294 -33.91 -37.04 -36.44
CA SER A 294 -32.74 -37.49 -35.68
C SER A 294 -32.14 -36.41 -34.78
N SER A 295 -32.22 -35.14 -35.20
CA SER A 295 -31.76 -34.00 -34.40
C SER A 295 -32.68 -33.72 -33.19
N SER A 296 -33.99 -33.97 -33.33
CA SER A 296 -34.95 -33.82 -32.23
C SER A 296 -34.81 -34.90 -31.16
N GLU A 297 -34.48 -36.13 -31.56
CA GLU A 297 -34.24 -37.25 -30.64
C GLU A 297 -32.98 -37.05 -29.79
N ARG A 298 -31.98 -36.31 -30.31
CA ARG A 298 -30.74 -35.93 -29.60
C ARG A 298 -30.91 -34.66 -28.74
N GLY A 299 -32.10 -34.07 -28.69
CA GLY A 299 -32.41 -32.85 -27.94
C GLY A 299 -32.25 -31.57 -28.76
N TYR A 300 -31.03 -31.25 -29.21
CA TYR A 300 -30.76 -30.08 -30.05
C TYR A 300 -29.95 -30.43 -31.30
N PRO A 301 -30.23 -29.82 -32.47
CA PRO A 301 -29.46 -30.05 -33.68
C PRO A 301 -28.02 -29.56 -33.54
N THR A 302 -27.09 -30.31 -34.13
CA THR A 302 -25.69 -29.92 -34.22
C THR A 302 -25.45 -29.01 -35.42
N GLN A 303 -24.28 -28.39 -35.48
CA GLN A 303 -23.88 -27.60 -36.66
C GLN A 303 -23.76 -28.48 -37.92
N ASP A 304 -23.38 -29.74 -37.75
CA ASP A 304 -23.27 -30.71 -38.85
C ASP A 304 -24.66 -31.03 -39.42
N ASP A 305 -25.68 -31.16 -38.57
CA ASP A 305 -27.07 -31.38 -39.01
C ASP A 305 -27.55 -30.24 -39.92
N VAL A 306 -27.28 -28.99 -39.53
CA VAL A 306 -27.61 -27.80 -40.35
C VAL A 306 -26.85 -27.84 -41.67
N SER A 307 -25.55 -28.15 -41.64
CA SER A 307 -24.69 -28.18 -42.83
C SER A 307 -25.14 -29.26 -43.83
N MET A 308 -25.52 -30.44 -43.32
CA MET A 308 -26.11 -31.51 -44.15
C MET A 308 -27.45 -31.07 -44.75
N GLY A 309 -28.27 -30.34 -43.99
CA GLY A 309 -29.52 -29.77 -44.48
C GLY A 309 -29.31 -28.75 -45.60
N GLU A 310 -28.35 -27.84 -45.43
CA GLU A 310 -28.01 -26.82 -46.44
C GLU A 310 -27.50 -27.46 -47.73
N SER A 311 -26.61 -28.45 -47.62
CA SER A 311 -26.12 -29.23 -48.77
C SER A 311 -27.25 -29.92 -49.52
N SER A 312 -28.20 -30.53 -48.79
CA SER A 312 -29.37 -31.20 -49.38
C SER A 312 -30.27 -30.24 -50.16
N VAL A 313 -30.54 -29.04 -49.61
CA VAL A 313 -31.31 -28.00 -50.32
C VAL A 313 -30.54 -27.45 -51.53
N GLN A 314 -29.22 -27.30 -51.42
CA GLN A 314 -28.41 -26.86 -52.55
C GLN A 314 -28.41 -27.87 -53.69
N GLU A 315 -28.40 -29.16 -53.37
CA GLU A 315 -28.60 -30.23 -54.37
C GLU A 315 -29.98 -30.13 -55.02
N MET A 316 -31.03 -29.88 -54.23
CA MET A 316 -32.40 -29.68 -54.73
C MET A 316 -32.49 -28.50 -55.71
N LYS A 317 -31.82 -27.37 -55.42
CA LYS A 317 -31.75 -26.20 -56.31
C LYS A 317 -31.05 -26.51 -57.62
N ALA A 318 -29.95 -27.26 -57.56
CA ALA A 318 -29.23 -27.70 -58.75
C ALA A 318 -30.11 -28.63 -59.61
N LEU A 319 -30.87 -29.52 -58.97
CA LEU A 319 -31.82 -30.42 -59.62
C LEU A 319 -32.92 -29.65 -60.38
N VAL A 320 -33.56 -28.66 -59.73
CA VAL A 320 -34.56 -27.78 -60.37
C VAL A 320 -33.96 -27.03 -61.55
N SER A 321 -32.75 -26.47 -61.39
CA SER A 321 -32.07 -25.73 -62.46
C SER A 321 -31.73 -26.63 -63.66
N ASN A 322 -31.35 -27.88 -63.42
CA ASN A 322 -31.09 -28.86 -64.48
C ASN A 322 -32.37 -29.21 -65.23
N MET A 323 -33.44 -29.49 -64.48
CA MET A 323 -34.75 -29.81 -65.05
C MET A 323 -35.30 -28.67 -65.92
N GLN A 324 -35.22 -27.42 -65.44
CA GLN A 324 -35.63 -26.24 -66.21
C GLN A 324 -34.80 -26.05 -67.49
N ARG A 325 -33.49 -26.32 -67.43
CA ARG A 325 -32.63 -26.30 -68.63
C ARG A 325 -33.04 -27.36 -69.65
N ASP A 326 -33.35 -28.58 -69.20
CA ASP A 326 -33.81 -29.66 -70.08
C ASP A 326 -35.18 -29.35 -70.71
N MET A 327 -36.10 -28.77 -69.93
CA MET A 327 -37.40 -28.31 -70.43
C MET A 327 -37.26 -27.19 -71.45
N ALA A 328 -36.44 -26.17 -71.18
CA ALA A 328 -36.18 -25.10 -72.12
C ALA A 328 -35.52 -25.62 -73.42
N ALA A 329 -34.57 -26.55 -73.31
CA ALA A 329 -33.95 -27.17 -74.47
C ALA A 329 -34.97 -27.99 -75.30
N ALA A 330 -35.90 -28.69 -74.66
CA ALA A 330 -36.96 -29.43 -75.35
C ALA A 330 -38.02 -28.51 -75.96
N GLU A 331 -38.37 -27.41 -75.31
CA GLU A 331 -39.21 -26.37 -75.90
C GLU A 331 -38.58 -25.77 -77.15
N GLU A 332 -37.29 -25.44 -77.11
CA GLU A 332 -36.56 -24.94 -78.27
C GLU A 332 -36.45 -26.00 -79.36
N ARG A 333 -36.24 -27.28 -79.02
CA ARG A 333 -36.32 -28.38 -80.01
C ARG A 333 -37.71 -28.50 -80.61
N ARG A 334 -38.78 -28.40 -79.82
CA ARG A 334 -40.16 -28.45 -80.32
C ARG A 334 -40.45 -27.25 -81.23
N LYS A 335 -40.04 -26.05 -80.85
CA LYS A 335 -40.15 -24.84 -81.69
C LYS A 335 -39.31 -24.98 -82.96
N ALA A 336 -38.11 -25.57 -82.90
CA ALA A 336 -37.27 -25.83 -84.06
C ALA A 336 -37.84 -26.93 -84.98
N GLU A 337 -38.45 -27.98 -84.43
CA GLU A 337 -39.14 -29.03 -85.19
C GLU A 337 -40.44 -28.50 -85.81
N GLU A 338 -41.22 -27.68 -85.08
CA GLU A 338 -42.39 -26.98 -85.60
C GLU A 338 -41.98 -25.93 -86.66
N ALA A 339 -40.86 -25.22 -86.47
CA ALA A 339 -40.31 -24.28 -87.44
C ALA A 339 -39.75 -25.01 -88.67
N ALA A 340 -39.10 -26.17 -88.51
CA ALA A 340 -38.60 -27.01 -89.59
C ALA A 340 -39.74 -27.72 -90.33
N ALA A 341 -40.83 -28.09 -89.65
CA ALA A 341 -42.05 -28.60 -90.27
C ALA A 341 -42.81 -27.48 -90.99
N ARG A 342 -42.84 -26.26 -90.42
CA ARG A 342 -43.32 -25.05 -91.10
C ARG A 342 -42.40 -24.60 -92.22
N GLU A 343 -41.09 -24.82 -92.16
CA GLU A 343 -40.14 -24.59 -93.26
C GLU A 343 -40.30 -25.67 -94.33
N LYS A 344 -40.53 -26.94 -94.00
CA LYS A 344 -40.90 -27.96 -94.99
C LYS A 344 -42.26 -27.70 -95.64
N GLN A 345 -43.20 -27.05 -94.93
CA GLN A 345 -44.47 -26.55 -95.49
C GLN A 345 -44.31 -25.21 -96.24
N LYS A 346 -43.31 -24.38 -95.90
CA LYS A 346 -42.98 -23.10 -96.56
C LYS A 346 -41.92 -23.22 -97.68
N GLU A 347 -41.20 -24.32 -97.77
CA GLU A 347 -40.38 -24.70 -98.94
C GLU A 347 -41.27 -25.17 -100.10
N SER A 348 -42.52 -25.57 -99.82
CA SER A 348 -43.60 -25.71 -100.82
C SER A 348 -44.42 -24.44 -101.03
N GLU A 349 -44.32 -23.43 -100.17
CA GLU A 349 -45.00 -22.14 -100.34
C GLU A 349 -44.09 -20.97 -99.92
N VAL A 350 -43.44 -20.44 -100.97
CA VAL A 350 -43.03 -19.03 -101.14
C VAL A 350 -41.58 -18.68 -100.77
N GLN A 351 -40.74 -18.75 -101.81
CA GLN A 351 -40.03 -17.60 -102.37
C GLN A 351 -40.55 -16.24 -101.84
N GLN A 352 -40.07 -15.75 -100.69
CA GLN A 352 -39.77 -14.32 -100.43
C GLN A 352 -39.55 -14.03 -98.94
N GLN A 353 -38.35 -13.47 -98.69
CA GLN A 353 -38.03 -12.33 -97.79
C GLN A 353 -38.51 -12.41 -96.32
N ALA A 354 -37.63 -12.61 -95.33
CA ALA A 354 -36.56 -11.72 -94.81
C ALA A 354 -37.04 -10.55 -93.90
N LYS A 355 -36.49 -10.56 -92.65
CA LYS A 355 -36.31 -9.47 -91.65
C LYS A 355 -37.57 -9.13 -90.81
N SER A 356 -37.53 -8.87 -89.49
CA SER A 356 -36.47 -8.66 -88.48
C SER A 356 -37.05 -8.62 -87.03
N GLN A 357 -36.22 -9.08 -86.07
CA GLN A 357 -36.04 -8.87 -84.61
C GLN A 357 -36.45 -7.49 -83.95
N PRO A 358 -36.36 -7.28 -82.60
CA PRO A 358 -37.06 -7.90 -81.44
C PRO A 358 -37.40 -6.88 -80.29
N GLN A 359 -37.69 -7.40 -79.08
CA GLN A 359 -38.01 -6.86 -77.73
C GLN A 359 -37.03 -5.78 -77.16
N ASP A 360 -37.11 -5.15 -75.96
CA ASP A 360 -37.66 -5.47 -74.63
C ASP A 360 -37.47 -4.29 -73.60
N VAL A 361 -38.21 -4.30 -72.46
CA VAL A 361 -37.79 -4.12 -71.02
C VAL A 361 -36.85 -2.93 -70.61
N SER A 362 -36.83 -2.29 -69.43
CA SER A 362 -37.55 -2.25 -68.13
C SER A 362 -36.71 -1.37 -67.16
N LYS A 363 -37.35 -0.77 -66.13
CA LYS A 363 -36.92 -0.50 -64.71
C LYS A 363 -35.55 0.15 -64.39
N GLN A 364 -35.52 1.27 -63.65
CA GLN A 364 -35.51 1.39 -62.15
C GLN A 364 -34.30 0.78 -61.43
N THR A 365 -33.54 1.62 -60.71
CA THR A 365 -32.93 1.45 -59.36
C THR A 365 -32.19 2.78 -59.07
N GLN A 366 -32.46 3.58 -58.04
CA GLN A 366 -32.44 3.40 -56.58
C GLN A 366 -31.10 2.89 -56.06
N ASP A 367 -30.34 3.77 -55.37
CA ASP A 367 -29.64 3.39 -54.13
C ASP A 367 -29.40 4.59 -53.19
N ARG A 368 -29.53 4.30 -51.90
CA ARG A 368 -29.20 5.07 -50.68
C ARG A 368 -27.67 5.05 -50.50
N GLY A 369 -27.01 6.06 -49.94
CA GLY A 369 -27.06 6.47 -48.54
C GLY A 369 -25.89 5.87 -47.74
N GLN A 370 -25.03 6.72 -47.19
CA GLN A 370 -24.03 6.35 -46.18
C GLN A 370 -23.98 7.45 -45.11
N THR A 371 -24.31 7.10 -43.86
CA THR A 371 -24.11 7.94 -42.67
C THR A 371 -23.11 7.24 -41.76
N ARG A 372 -22.05 7.97 -41.41
CA ARG A 372 -20.88 7.53 -40.65
C ARG A 372 -21.10 7.74 -39.15
N LYS A 373 -20.70 6.76 -38.34
CA LYS A 373 -20.75 6.77 -36.87
C LYS A 373 -19.69 7.72 -36.28
N GLU A 374 -20.10 8.58 -35.34
CA GLU A 374 -19.23 9.37 -34.46
C GLU A 374 -18.88 8.56 -33.20
N GLY A 375 -17.61 8.61 -32.79
CA GLY A 375 -17.08 7.97 -31.59
C GLY A 375 -16.85 8.97 -30.46
N LEU A 376 -16.98 8.48 -29.22
CA LEU A 376 -16.91 9.20 -27.95
C LEU A 376 -15.71 10.16 -27.83
N GLN A 377 -15.98 11.44 -27.60
CA GLN A 377 -15.07 12.39 -26.94
C GLN A 377 -15.73 12.85 -25.64
N GLU A 378 -15.28 12.33 -24.50
CA GLU A 378 -15.71 12.81 -23.19
C GLU A 378 -14.73 13.90 -22.73
N ASN A 379 -15.20 15.15 -22.77
CA ASN A 379 -14.43 16.33 -22.40
C ASN A 379 -14.45 16.50 -20.86
N ALA A 380 -13.28 16.44 -20.21
CA ALA A 380 -13.13 16.93 -18.84
C ALA A 380 -13.64 18.39 -18.73
N ALA A 381 -14.25 18.75 -17.60
CA ALA A 381 -14.78 20.10 -17.38
C ALA A 381 -13.70 21.17 -17.61
N LYS A 382 -14.05 22.26 -18.31
CA LYS A 382 -13.11 23.34 -18.69
C LYS A 382 -12.34 23.93 -17.48
N SER A 383 -12.96 23.94 -16.30
CA SER A 383 -12.37 24.37 -15.02
C SER A 383 -11.21 23.48 -14.57
N THR A 384 -11.30 22.16 -14.74
CA THR A 384 -10.25 21.20 -14.37
C THR A 384 -9.00 21.37 -15.25
N VAL A 385 -9.19 21.55 -16.55
CA VAL A 385 -8.08 21.80 -17.50
C VAL A 385 -7.41 23.15 -17.22
N GLN A 386 -8.17 24.16 -16.80
CA GLN A 386 -7.62 25.46 -16.42
C GLN A 386 -6.78 25.37 -15.14
N ARG A 387 -7.28 24.65 -14.12
CA ARG A 387 -6.54 24.40 -12.87
C ARG A 387 -5.23 23.63 -13.13
N TYR A 388 -5.27 22.63 -14.00
CA TYR A 388 -4.06 21.91 -14.42
C TYR A 388 -3.02 22.86 -15.03
N ARG A 389 -3.41 23.72 -15.99
CA ARG A 389 -2.47 24.68 -16.61
C ARG A 389 -1.89 25.66 -15.60
N GLN A 390 -2.69 26.11 -14.63
CA GLN A 390 -2.23 26.99 -13.55
C GLN A 390 -1.17 26.29 -12.68
N LEU A 391 -1.41 25.04 -12.27
CA LEU A 391 -0.45 24.24 -11.51
C LEU A 391 0.85 23.98 -12.28
N GLN A 392 0.76 23.67 -13.58
CA GLN A 392 1.96 23.53 -14.42
C GLN A 392 2.74 24.85 -14.51
N SER A 393 2.05 25.99 -14.65
CA SER A 393 2.70 27.31 -14.64
C SER A 393 3.38 27.61 -13.31
N ILE A 394 2.77 27.23 -12.18
CA ILE A 394 3.38 27.38 -10.84
C ILE A 394 4.68 26.57 -10.74
N CYS A 395 4.68 25.33 -11.23
CA CYS A 395 5.88 24.47 -11.23
C CYS A 395 7.02 25.07 -12.08
N ASP A 396 6.70 25.55 -13.29
CA ASP A 396 7.68 26.21 -14.17
C ASP A 396 8.20 27.53 -13.60
N GLN A 397 7.35 28.28 -12.89
CA GLN A 397 7.75 29.51 -12.21
C GLN A 397 8.67 29.22 -11.03
N SER A 398 8.35 28.23 -10.18
CA SER A 398 9.22 27.83 -9.07
C SER A 398 10.59 27.37 -9.57
N LEU A 399 10.67 26.58 -10.66
CA LEU A 399 11.95 26.22 -11.30
C LEU A 399 12.80 27.43 -11.70
N LYS A 400 12.17 28.51 -12.16
CA LYS A 400 12.85 29.77 -12.51
C LYS A 400 13.29 30.53 -11.26
N SER A 401 12.46 30.54 -10.21
CA SER A 401 12.71 31.27 -8.96
C SER A 401 13.94 30.81 -8.17
N PHE A 402 14.35 29.55 -8.30
CA PHE A 402 15.59 29.03 -7.67
C PHE A 402 16.70 28.69 -8.69
N SER A 403 16.59 29.20 -9.91
CA SER A 403 17.56 28.93 -10.98
C SER A 403 18.98 29.42 -10.65
N GLU A 404 19.12 30.53 -9.92
CA GLU A 404 20.41 31.05 -9.48
C GLU A 404 21.05 30.11 -8.44
N LEU A 405 20.29 29.64 -7.44
CA LEU A 405 20.74 28.60 -6.50
C LEU A 405 21.11 27.29 -7.21
N SER A 406 20.45 26.96 -8.31
CA SER A 406 20.71 25.74 -9.08
C SER A 406 21.94 25.81 -9.99
N THR A 407 22.25 27.00 -10.52
CA THR A 407 23.31 27.23 -11.51
C THR A 407 24.58 27.83 -10.92
N CYS A 408 24.52 28.36 -9.69
CA CYS A 408 25.65 28.92 -8.97
C CYS A 408 26.79 27.88 -8.80
N LYS A 409 28.00 28.27 -9.20
CA LYS A 409 29.19 27.40 -9.17
C LYS A 409 29.91 27.42 -7.82
N ASP A 410 29.52 28.30 -6.91
CA ASP A 410 30.16 28.50 -5.62
C ASP A 410 30.11 27.24 -4.75
N SER A 411 31.26 26.88 -4.19
CA SER A 411 31.42 25.67 -3.35
C SER A 411 30.48 25.70 -2.13
N LYS A 412 30.32 26.86 -1.48
CA LYS A 412 29.44 27.05 -0.32
C LYS A 412 27.96 26.84 -0.67
N THR A 413 27.52 27.42 -1.79
CA THR A 413 26.13 27.33 -2.28
C THR A 413 25.78 25.90 -2.72
N LYS A 414 26.73 25.17 -3.32
CA LYS A 414 26.57 23.74 -3.66
C LYS A 414 26.44 22.87 -2.42
N SER A 415 27.29 23.10 -1.40
CA SER A 415 27.22 22.38 -0.13
C SER A 415 25.87 22.61 0.55
N LEU A 416 25.45 23.87 0.62
CA LEU A 416 24.17 24.28 1.19
C LEU A 416 22.98 23.64 0.45
N LYS A 417 22.98 23.66 -0.89
CA LYS A 417 21.96 23.00 -1.73
C LYS A 417 21.88 21.50 -1.45
N ALA A 418 23.03 20.83 -1.39
CA ALA A 418 23.07 19.39 -1.14
C ALA A 418 22.54 19.04 0.25
N GLU A 419 22.90 19.81 1.27
CA GLU A 419 22.43 19.59 2.63
C GLU A 419 20.95 19.94 2.83
N LEU A 420 20.46 21.03 2.21
CA LEU A 420 19.03 21.34 2.20
C LEU A 420 18.22 20.25 1.52
N GLN A 421 18.70 19.72 0.40
CA GLN A 421 18.04 18.61 -0.28
C GLN A 421 17.98 17.37 0.63
N LYS A 422 19.11 16.98 1.25
CA LYS A 422 19.17 15.84 2.18
C LYS A 422 18.23 16.01 3.38
N ALA A 423 18.22 17.19 4.00
CA ALA A 423 17.41 17.50 5.17
C ALA A 423 15.91 17.29 4.94
N VAL A 424 15.48 17.35 3.68
CA VAL A 424 14.07 17.24 3.27
C VAL A 424 13.78 15.87 2.67
N THR A 425 14.68 15.32 1.85
CA THR A 425 14.45 14.04 1.17
C THR A 425 14.66 12.83 2.06
N ILE A 426 15.57 12.89 3.03
CA ILE A 426 15.85 11.76 3.93
C ILE A 426 14.67 11.48 4.86
N PRO A 427 14.08 12.47 5.57
CA PRO A 427 12.93 12.19 6.44
C PRO A 427 11.74 11.59 5.67
N VAL A 428 11.48 12.07 4.45
CA VAL A 428 10.43 11.50 3.58
C VAL A 428 10.72 10.05 3.20
N SER A 429 12.00 9.65 3.14
CA SER A 429 12.40 8.25 2.86
C SER A 429 12.44 7.36 4.09
N GLN A 430 12.20 7.91 5.28
CA GLN A 430 12.13 7.16 6.54
C GLN A 430 10.68 6.91 6.99
N ILE A 431 9.70 7.41 6.22
CA ILE A 431 8.29 7.17 6.50
C ILE A 431 8.03 5.67 6.39
N SER A 432 7.56 5.06 7.47
CA SER A 432 7.28 3.63 7.53
C SER A 432 6.01 3.38 8.33
N THR A 433 5.45 2.17 8.21
CA THR A 433 4.18 1.76 8.85
C THR A 433 4.33 1.38 10.33
N ILE A 434 5.50 1.62 10.94
CA ILE A 434 5.90 0.99 12.21
C ILE A 434 5.25 1.68 13.43
N SER A 435 5.21 3.02 13.50
CA SER A 435 4.60 3.71 14.65
C SER A 435 4.20 5.17 14.37
N GLY A 436 3.10 5.61 14.98
CA GLY A 436 2.63 7.01 14.86
C GLY A 436 3.55 8.04 15.51
N SER A 437 4.31 7.66 16.54
CA SER A 437 5.30 8.55 17.18
C SER A 437 6.47 8.88 16.25
N GLN A 438 6.96 7.88 15.50
CA GLN A 438 7.98 8.09 14.46
C GLN A 438 7.45 8.95 13.31
N LEU A 439 6.19 8.75 12.92
CA LEU A 439 5.56 9.55 11.88
C LEU A 439 5.49 11.03 12.27
N ARG A 440 5.15 11.31 13.55
CA ARG A 440 5.16 12.66 14.11
C ARG A 440 6.56 13.27 14.16
N GLU A 441 7.56 12.49 14.55
CA GLU A 441 8.96 12.96 14.54
C GLU A 441 9.42 13.35 13.12
N ILE A 442 9.06 12.57 12.10
CA ILE A 442 9.36 12.88 10.69
C ILE A 442 8.64 14.15 10.24
N PHE A 443 7.35 14.27 10.58
CA PHE A 443 6.56 15.47 10.31
C PHE A 443 7.20 16.71 10.92
N ASP A 444 7.55 16.66 12.21
CA ASP A 444 8.16 17.77 12.93
C ASP A 444 9.53 18.13 12.33
N LYS A 445 10.34 17.15 11.94
CA LYS A 445 11.62 17.39 11.24
C LYS A 445 11.41 18.17 9.95
N ILE A 446 10.48 17.74 9.09
CA ILE A 446 10.19 18.42 7.83
C ILE A 446 9.66 19.83 8.10
N ASN A 447 8.65 19.97 8.97
CA ASN A 447 8.05 21.26 9.31
C ASN A 447 9.08 22.23 9.88
N ASN A 448 10.01 21.77 10.73
CA ASN A 448 11.08 22.59 11.26
C ASN A 448 12.03 23.11 10.16
N VAL A 449 12.31 22.33 9.10
CA VAL A 449 13.08 22.83 7.93
C VAL A 449 12.30 23.96 7.26
N LEU A 450 11.01 23.75 7.02
CA LEU A 450 10.16 24.71 6.31
C LEU A 450 9.94 26.02 7.10
N LEU A 451 9.91 25.95 8.42
CA LEU A 451 9.88 27.12 9.31
C LEU A 451 11.23 27.86 9.40
N GLY A 452 12.27 27.37 8.71
CA GLY A 452 13.60 27.98 8.70
C GLY A 452 14.44 27.69 9.95
N LYS A 453 14.01 26.77 10.82
CA LYS A 453 14.81 26.36 11.98
C LYS A 453 16.07 25.63 11.52
N GLN A 454 17.12 25.74 12.33
CA GLN A 454 18.40 25.12 12.01
C GLN A 454 18.35 23.63 12.32
N ILE A 455 18.70 22.80 11.34
CA ILE A 455 18.64 21.33 11.45
C ILE A 455 20.02 20.74 11.19
N THR A 456 20.39 19.77 12.01
CA THR A 456 21.65 19.03 11.88
C THR A 456 21.50 17.93 10.84
N SER A 457 21.97 18.21 9.61
CA SER A 457 22.13 17.19 8.57
C SER A 457 23.58 16.69 8.62
N GLY A 458 23.82 15.57 9.29
CA GLY A 458 25.17 15.02 9.46
C GLY A 458 26.11 15.94 10.26
N ARG A 459 27.17 16.48 9.62
CA ARG A 459 28.22 17.30 10.28
C ARG A 459 27.97 18.81 10.25
N GLN A 460 26.94 19.31 9.59
CA GLN A 460 26.67 20.75 9.46
C GLN A 460 25.22 21.10 9.79
N ALA A 461 25.06 22.24 10.47
CA ALA A 461 23.77 22.78 10.86
C ALA A 461 23.28 23.76 9.78
N VAL A 462 22.23 23.38 9.05
CA VAL A 462 21.74 24.11 7.86
C VAL A 462 20.37 24.70 8.14
N SER A 463 20.13 25.91 7.63
CA SER A 463 18.86 26.62 7.74
C SER A 463 18.51 27.25 6.39
N VAL A 464 17.21 27.28 6.09
CA VAL A 464 16.66 27.89 4.88
C VAL A 464 16.91 29.41 4.85
N SER A 465 17.10 30.05 6.01
CA SER A 465 17.38 31.49 6.13
C SER A 465 18.73 31.93 5.54
N GLN A 466 19.60 30.98 5.18
CA GLN A 466 20.94 31.25 4.65
C GLN A 466 20.93 31.69 3.17
N HIS A 467 19.84 31.49 2.43
CA HIS A 467 19.72 31.94 1.04
C HIS A 467 18.26 32.28 0.68
N PRO A 468 17.98 33.42 0.01
CA PRO A 468 16.61 33.85 -0.28
C PRO A 468 15.80 32.86 -1.13
N GLN A 469 16.47 32.10 -2.01
CA GLN A 469 15.83 31.07 -2.86
C GLN A 469 15.79 29.67 -2.24
N ALA A 470 16.37 29.46 -1.06
CA ALA A 470 16.43 28.13 -0.44
C ALA A 470 15.03 27.58 -0.11
N LEU A 471 14.10 28.46 0.26
CA LEU A 471 12.74 28.05 0.65
C LEU A 471 11.96 27.48 -0.54
N GLU A 472 11.94 28.19 -1.67
CA GLU A 472 11.31 27.71 -2.91
C GLU A 472 11.97 26.42 -3.43
N PHE A 473 13.30 26.30 -3.32
CA PHE A 473 14.01 25.07 -3.66
C PHE A 473 13.60 23.88 -2.79
N VAL A 474 13.50 24.10 -1.48
CA VAL A 474 13.07 23.08 -0.52
C VAL A 474 11.62 22.66 -0.77
N TYR A 475 10.70 23.61 -0.99
CA TYR A 475 9.31 23.29 -1.33
C TYR A 475 9.22 22.43 -2.60
N TYR A 476 9.96 22.81 -3.65
CA TYR A 476 10.01 22.04 -4.89
C TYR A 476 10.55 20.63 -4.67
N LYS A 477 11.67 20.48 -3.95
CA LYS A 477 12.29 19.17 -3.72
C LYS A 477 11.50 18.27 -2.78
N LEU A 478 10.81 18.85 -1.80
CA LEU A 478 9.91 18.11 -0.93
C LEU A 478 8.74 17.52 -1.71
N ALA A 479 8.05 18.36 -2.49
CA ALA A 479 6.95 17.96 -3.35
C ALA A 479 7.37 16.89 -4.37
N GLU A 480 8.52 17.09 -5.05
CA GLU A 480 9.09 16.11 -5.98
C GLU A 480 9.34 14.75 -5.28
N LYS A 481 9.83 14.77 -4.04
CA LYS A 481 10.18 13.54 -3.31
C LYS A 481 8.95 12.77 -2.82
N PHE A 482 7.88 13.44 -2.39
CA PHE A 482 6.63 12.76 -2.04
C PHE A 482 6.05 11.98 -3.24
N VAL A 483 6.03 12.60 -4.42
CA VAL A 483 5.55 11.91 -5.64
C VAL A 483 6.47 10.74 -6.02
N LYS A 484 7.80 10.90 -5.87
CA LYS A 484 8.75 9.78 -6.09
C LYS A 484 8.56 8.63 -5.11
N GLN A 485 8.23 8.91 -3.85
CA GLN A 485 7.93 7.82 -2.92
C GLN A 485 6.70 7.03 -3.35
N GLY A 486 5.64 7.74 -3.77
CA GLY A 486 4.46 7.12 -4.39
C GLY A 486 4.81 6.18 -5.55
N GLU A 487 5.69 6.63 -6.44
CA GLU A 487 6.12 5.89 -7.63
C GLU A 487 6.97 4.66 -7.31
N GLU A 488 7.92 4.74 -6.37
CA GLU A 488 8.90 3.68 -6.10
C GLU A 488 8.43 2.73 -4.99
N GLU A 489 8.25 3.27 -3.79
CA GLU A 489 7.99 2.50 -2.58
C GLU A 489 6.57 1.94 -2.60
N VAL A 490 5.62 2.79 -2.95
CA VAL A 490 4.23 2.43 -2.76
C VAL A 490 3.71 1.56 -3.91
N ALA A 491 4.24 1.72 -5.13
CA ALA A 491 4.03 0.76 -6.21
C ALA A 491 4.34 -0.69 -5.81
N SER A 492 5.39 -0.89 -5.01
CA SER A 492 5.79 -2.19 -4.47
C SER A 492 5.03 -2.57 -3.20
N HIS A 493 4.73 -1.58 -2.34
CA HIS A 493 4.10 -1.76 -1.03
C HIS A 493 2.93 -0.79 -0.82
N PHE A 494 1.73 -1.20 -1.28
CA PHE A 494 0.53 -0.34 -1.23
C PHE A 494 0.16 0.16 0.18
N GLU A 495 0.57 -0.55 1.24
CA GLU A 495 0.32 -0.19 2.63
C GLU A 495 1.06 1.09 3.08
N ALA A 496 2.20 1.42 2.43
CA ALA A 496 2.95 2.64 2.73
C ALA A 496 2.23 3.93 2.25
N ALA A 497 1.12 3.80 1.52
CA ALA A 497 0.28 4.91 1.05
C ALA A 497 -0.13 5.86 2.17
N PHE A 498 -0.69 5.27 3.21
CA PHE A 498 -1.37 5.96 4.28
C PHE A 498 -0.40 6.79 5.14
N PRO A 499 0.75 6.25 5.62
CA PRO A 499 1.69 7.06 6.38
C PRO A 499 2.32 8.17 5.52
N ILE A 500 2.61 7.92 4.24
CA ILE A 500 3.14 8.95 3.33
C ILE A 500 2.10 10.06 3.11
N ALA A 501 0.84 9.68 2.86
CA ALA A 501 -0.25 10.62 2.66
C ALA A 501 -0.56 11.43 3.92
N ALA A 502 -0.52 10.82 5.11
CA ALA A 502 -0.76 11.53 6.37
C ALA A 502 0.26 12.66 6.60
N VAL A 503 1.56 12.40 6.36
CA VAL A 503 2.60 13.42 6.46
C VAL A 503 2.43 14.48 5.36
N ALA A 504 2.17 14.06 4.12
CA ALA A 504 1.96 14.99 3.01
C ALA A 504 0.78 15.93 3.24
N SER A 505 -0.35 15.40 3.73
CA SER A 505 -1.56 16.18 4.06
C SER A 505 -1.31 17.17 5.20
N GLY A 506 -0.65 16.76 6.28
CA GLY A 506 -0.31 17.68 7.37
C GLY A 506 0.64 18.79 6.90
N ILE A 507 1.63 18.47 6.05
CA ILE A 507 2.57 19.47 5.54
C ILE A 507 1.85 20.41 4.58
N TRP A 508 0.91 19.91 3.78
CA TRP A 508 0.09 20.75 2.90
C TRP A 508 -0.74 21.74 3.72
N GLU A 509 -1.39 21.29 4.79
CA GLU A 509 -2.20 22.14 5.65
C GLU A 509 -1.40 23.32 6.22
N LEU A 510 -0.17 23.06 6.69
CA LEU A 510 0.71 24.10 7.22
C LEU A 510 1.42 24.93 6.13
N HIS A 511 1.73 24.32 4.98
CA HIS A 511 2.46 24.93 3.88
C HIS A 511 1.75 24.69 2.54
N PRO A 512 0.68 25.44 2.22
CA PRO A 512 -0.14 25.22 1.01
C PRO A 512 0.66 25.27 -0.29
N ARG A 513 1.76 26.03 -0.31
CA ARG A 513 2.69 26.11 -1.44
C ARG A 513 3.30 24.75 -1.81
N VAL A 514 3.58 23.91 -0.81
CA VAL A 514 4.08 22.53 -1.02
C VAL A 514 2.99 21.67 -1.67
N GLY A 515 1.74 21.86 -1.26
CA GLY A 515 0.58 21.16 -1.83
C GLY A 515 0.34 21.48 -3.31
N ASP A 516 0.42 22.75 -3.70
CA ASP A 516 0.30 23.14 -5.11
C ASP A 516 1.42 22.52 -5.96
N LEU A 517 2.65 22.51 -5.44
CA LEU A 517 3.79 21.87 -6.12
C LEU A 517 3.66 20.35 -6.17
N LEU A 518 3.12 19.74 -5.11
CA LEU A 518 2.84 18.31 -5.02
C LEU A 518 1.85 17.90 -6.11
N LEU A 519 0.72 18.62 -6.22
CA LEU A 519 -0.26 18.42 -7.29
C LEU A 519 0.36 18.65 -8.67
N ALA A 520 1.17 19.69 -8.84
CA ALA A 520 1.82 19.97 -10.12
C ALA A 520 2.75 18.83 -10.56
N HIS A 521 3.54 18.28 -9.64
CA HIS A 521 4.40 17.12 -9.87
C HIS A 521 3.60 15.85 -10.14
N LEU A 522 2.55 15.60 -9.36
CA LEU A 522 1.67 14.45 -9.51
C LEU A 522 0.99 14.46 -10.88
N HIS A 523 0.39 15.58 -11.26
CA HIS A 523 -0.31 15.71 -12.54
C HIS A 523 0.64 15.68 -13.75
N LYS A 524 1.90 16.10 -13.57
CA LYS A 524 2.93 16.02 -14.61
C LYS A 524 3.39 14.58 -14.83
N LYS A 525 3.55 13.80 -13.76
CA LYS A 525 3.98 12.40 -13.82
C LYS A 525 2.84 11.42 -14.12
N CYS A 526 1.64 11.70 -13.64
CA CYS A 526 0.45 10.89 -13.80
C CYS A 526 -0.73 11.75 -14.26
N PRO A 527 -0.88 12.02 -15.57
CA PRO A 527 -2.00 12.79 -16.12
C PRO A 527 -3.38 12.19 -15.80
N TYR A 528 -3.44 10.89 -15.56
CA TYR A 528 -4.66 10.15 -15.19
C TYR A 528 -5.23 10.56 -13.81
N SER A 529 -4.45 11.22 -12.96
CA SER A 529 -4.94 11.79 -11.69
C SER A 529 -5.86 13.00 -11.86
N VAL A 530 -5.92 13.60 -13.06
CA VAL A 530 -6.70 14.82 -13.39
C VAL A 530 -8.04 14.49 -14.11
N PRO A 531 -8.46 13.22 -14.10
CA PRO A 531 -9.29 12.60 -15.15
C PRO A 531 -9.18 13.24 -16.55
N PHE A 532 -7.95 13.46 -17.01
CA PHE A 532 -7.69 14.02 -18.34
C PHE A 532 -6.89 13.03 -19.17
N TYR A 533 -7.53 12.45 -20.18
CA TYR A 533 -6.89 11.59 -21.18
C TYR A 533 -6.37 12.48 -22.33
N PRO A 534 -5.04 12.65 -22.50
CA PRO A 534 -4.52 13.48 -23.57
C PRO A 534 -4.89 12.87 -24.94
N ALA A 535 -5.71 13.56 -25.72
CA ALA A 535 -6.04 13.13 -27.08
C ALA A 535 -4.78 13.12 -27.97
N TYR A 536 -4.63 12.08 -28.79
CA TYR A 536 -3.57 11.99 -29.78
C TYR A 536 -3.65 13.18 -30.74
N LYS A 537 -2.60 14.01 -30.77
CA LYS A 537 -2.49 15.11 -31.75
C LYS A 537 -1.75 14.59 -32.98
N GLU A 538 -2.40 14.65 -34.13
CA GLU A 538 -1.77 14.35 -35.40
C GLU A 538 -0.58 15.31 -35.63
N GLY A 539 0.63 14.75 -35.74
CA GLY A 539 1.87 15.50 -35.98
C GLY A 539 2.92 15.41 -34.87
N THR A 540 2.59 14.89 -33.68
CA THR A 540 3.61 14.56 -32.64
C THR A 540 4.21 13.19 -32.93
N PRO A 541 5.55 13.01 -32.88
CA PRO A 541 6.17 11.69 -33.02
C PRO A 541 5.65 10.76 -31.92
N PHE A 542 5.52 9.47 -32.25
CA PHE A 542 4.92 8.46 -31.36
C PHE A 542 5.61 8.39 -29.98
N GLU A 543 6.91 8.68 -29.92
CA GLU A 543 7.71 8.76 -28.69
C GLU A 543 7.27 9.92 -27.77
N ASP A 544 6.93 11.08 -28.32
CA ASP A 544 6.43 12.22 -27.55
C ASP A 544 5.03 11.93 -26.99
N TYR A 545 4.18 11.23 -27.76
CA TYR A 545 2.87 10.77 -27.27
C TYR A 545 3.01 9.71 -26.18
N GLN A 546 3.94 8.76 -26.32
CA GLN A 546 4.25 7.78 -25.26
C GLN A 546 4.83 8.45 -24.00
N SER A 547 5.65 9.49 -24.15
CA SER A 547 6.18 10.24 -23.01
C SER A 547 5.10 11.00 -22.22
N VAL A 548 4.05 11.44 -22.90
CA VAL A 548 2.90 12.13 -22.29
C VAL A 548 1.85 11.14 -21.77
N ALA A 549 1.69 9.96 -22.38
CA ALA A 549 0.62 9.02 -22.06
C ALA A 549 1.06 7.78 -21.25
N PHE A 550 2.33 7.40 -21.24
CA PHE A 550 2.76 6.05 -20.83
C PHE A 550 4.04 5.96 -19.97
N ILE A 551 4.92 6.97 -19.97
CA ILE A 551 6.17 6.92 -19.17
C ILE A 551 5.86 7.26 -17.69
N GLY A 552 5.41 6.23 -16.98
CA GLY A 552 5.11 6.23 -15.54
C GLY A 552 4.04 5.22 -15.14
N CYS A 553 3.22 4.76 -16.10
CA CYS A 553 2.02 3.95 -15.82
C CYS A 553 2.23 2.44 -15.77
N LEU A 554 3.47 1.92 -15.80
CA LEU A 554 3.68 0.48 -15.62
C LEU A 554 3.54 0.02 -14.16
N ASP A 555 3.49 0.94 -13.18
CA ASP A 555 3.43 0.57 -11.76
C ASP A 555 2.50 1.45 -10.90
N THR A 556 1.54 2.16 -11.51
CA THR A 556 0.61 3.01 -10.76
C THR A 556 -0.65 2.27 -10.32
N ARG A 557 -0.53 1.40 -9.31
CA ARG A 557 -1.68 0.85 -8.54
C ARG A 557 -2.26 1.84 -7.49
N TRP A 558 -1.88 3.12 -7.62
CA TRP A 558 -2.09 4.25 -6.70
C TRP A 558 -3.49 4.87 -6.71
N MET A 559 -4.35 4.51 -7.65
CA MET A 559 -5.66 5.17 -7.80
C MET A 559 -6.75 4.46 -6.99
N ILE A 560 -6.81 4.74 -5.69
CA ILE A 560 -8.09 4.83 -4.99
C ILE A 560 -8.49 6.31 -5.08
N PRO A 561 -9.67 6.65 -5.65
CA PRO A 561 -10.10 8.03 -5.75
C PRO A 561 -10.39 8.55 -4.34
N TRP A 562 -9.61 9.57 -3.92
CA TRP A 562 -9.86 10.36 -2.72
C TRP A 562 -11.31 10.88 -2.72
#